data_AF-A0A9W9XL21-F1
#
_entry.id   AF-A0A9W9XL21-F1
#
_cell.length_a   1.000
_cell.length_b   1.000
_cell.length_c   1.000
_cell.angle_alpha   90.00
_cell.angle_beta   90.00
_cell.angle_gamma   90.00
#
_symmetry.space_group_name_H-M   'P 1'
#
loop_
_entity.id
_entity.type
_entity.pdbx_description
1 polymer ?
#
loop_
_entity_poly.entity_id
_entity_poly.type
_entity_poly.pdbx_seq_one_letter_code
_entity_poly.pdbx_strand_id
1 'polypeptide(L)' 'MSFGAPGGGSVNYKPSPPERGSFPLDHEGECKHIISGYLKCIKMNRGTNDEACRKLAKEYLSCRMDK' A
#
# COMPACT_ATOMS: atom_id res chain seq x y z
N MET A 1 17.76 2.56 25.32
CA MET A 1 16.68 3.55 25.13
C MET A 1 17.33 4.87 24.74
N SER A 2 17.11 5.37 23.53
CA SER A 2 17.35 6.77 23.21
C SER A 2 16.33 7.21 22.18
N PHE A 3 15.73 8.35 22.49
CA PHE A 3 14.51 8.91 21.95
C PHE A 3 14.78 9.61 20.62
N GLY A 4 13.73 9.74 19.80
CA GLY A 4 13.79 10.14 18.41
C GLY A 4 14.56 11.44 18.13
N ALA A 5 15.25 11.45 16.99
CA ALA A 5 15.77 12.66 16.38
C ALA A 5 14.71 13.24 15.41
N PRO A 6 14.40 14.55 15.50
CA PRO A 6 13.47 15.22 14.61
C PRO A 6 14.15 15.56 13.28
N GLY A 7 13.44 15.36 12.17
CA GLY A 7 13.79 16.00 10.90
C GLY A 7 14.52 15.13 9.87
N GLY A 8 13.77 14.70 8.85
CA GLY A 8 14.02 15.29 7.52
C GLY A 8 15.07 14.67 6.62
N GLY A 9 15.39 13.39 6.77
CA GLY A 9 16.19 12.69 5.76
C GLY A 9 15.92 11.20 5.79
N SER A 10 15.18 10.68 4.81
CA SER A 10 15.14 9.26 4.54
C SER A 10 16.55 8.84 4.11
N VAL A 11 17.39 8.45 5.07
CA VAL A 11 18.60 7.69 4.80
C VAL A 11 18.16 6.53 3.91
N ASN A 12 18.75 6.39 2.72
CA ASN A 12 18.45 5.31 1.79
C ASN A 12 19.01 3.99 2.36
N TYR A 13 18.45 3.58 3.50
CA TYR A 13 18.67 2.30 4.11
C TYR A 13 17.82 1.31 3.33
N LYS A 14 18.50 0.48 2.55
CA LYS A 14 17.94 -0.73 1.95
C LYS A 14 17.98 -1.81 3.05
N PRO A 15 16.88 -2.00 3.81
CA PRO A 15 16.79 -3.09 4.77
C PRO A 15 17.04 -4.40 4.06
N SER A 16 17.74 -5.33 4.71
CA SER A 16 17.72 -6.71 4.26
C SER A 16 16.31 -7.27 4.50
N PRO A 17 15.70 -7.99 3.54
CA PRO A 17 14.46 -8.70 3.83
C PRO A 17 14.68 -9.61 5.05
N PRO A 18 13.79 -9.64 6.07
CA PRO A 18 12.46 -9.04 6.19
C PRO A 18 12.41 -7.86 7.18
N GLU A 19 13.48 -7.07 7.36
CA GLU A 19 13.56 -6.04 8.42
C GLU A 19 12.48 -4.93 8.35
N ARG A 20 11.73 -4.83 7.24
CA ARG A 20 10.53 -3.96 7.10
C ARG A 20 9.18 -4.69 7.06
N GLY A 21 9.17 -6.00 7.33
CA GLY A 21 8.04 -6.89 7.10
C GLY A 21 7.81 -7.10 5.60
N SER A 22 7.81 -8.35 5.14
CA SER A 22 7.26 -8.66 3.83
C SER A 22 5.75 -8.46 3.92
N PHE A 23 5.25 -7.32 3.43
CA PHE A 23 3.82 -7.17 3.18
C PHE A 23 3.40 -8.42 2.39
N PRO A 24 2.38 -9.19 2.82
CA PRO A 24 2.00 -10.45 2.19
C PRO A 24 1.95 -10.26 0.68
N LEU A 25 2.89 -10.89 -0.01
CA LEU A 25 2.95 -10.81 -1.46
C LEU A 25 1.72 -11.57 -1.93
N ASP A 26 0.86 -10.89 -2.66
CA ASP A 26 -0.31 -11.52 -3.28
C ASP A 26 0.20 -12.38 -4.44
N HIS A 27 0.74 -13.56 -4.10
CA HIS A 27 1.43 -14.46 -5.02
C HIS A 27 0.46 -15.06 -6.04
N GLU A 28 -0.76 -15.38 -5.61
CA GLU A 28 -1.80 -16.01 -6.42
C GLU A 28 -2.64 -14.97 -7.20
N GLY A 29 -2.51 -13.68 -6.88
CA GLY A 29 -3.20 -12.59 -7.54
C GLY A 29 -4.67 -12.50 -7.19
N GLU A 30 -5.08 -13.00 -6.02
CA GLU A 30 -6.49 -13.04 -5.59
C GLU A 30 -7.08 -11.63 -5.49
N CYS A 31 -6.31 -10.64 -5.00
CA CYS A 31 -6.78 -9.27 -4.87
C CYS A 31 -6.61 -8.43 -6.16
N LYS A 32 -6.21 -9.04 -7.30
CA LYS A 32 -6.04 -8.32 -8.58
C LYS A 32 -7.32 -7.65 -9.07
N HIS A 33 -8.47 -8.25 -8.81
CA HIS A 33 -9.77 -7.71 -9.24
C HIS A 33 -10.09 -6.38 -8.53
N ILE A 34 -9.73 -6.27 -7.24
CA ILE A 34 -9.95 -5.07 -6.42
C ILE A 34 -9.01 -3.94 -6.82
N ILE A 35 -7.71 -4.22 -7.00
CA ILE A 35 -6.75 -3.21 -7.45
C ILE A 35 -7.08 -2.70 -8.86
N SER A 36 -7.57 -3.57 -9.75
CA SER A 36 -8.06 -3.17 -11.07
C SER A 36 -9.20 -2.14 -10.97
N GLY A 37 -10.12 -2.34 -10.02
CA GLY A 37 -11.18 -1.39 -9.70
C GLY A 37 -10.63 -0.06 -9.18
N TYR A 38 -9.70 -0.10 -8.23
CA TYR A 38 -9.04 1.10 -7.70
C TYR A 38 -8.33 1.90 -8.79
N LEU A 39 -7.52 1.25 -9.63
CA LEU A 39 -6.79 1.91 -10.71
C LEU A 39 -7.74 2.53 -11.75
N LYS A 40 -8.85 1.85 -12.05
CA LYS A 40 -9.91 2.41 -12.90
C LYS A 40 -10.52 3.66 -12.26
N CYS A 41 -10.82 3.62 -10.96
CA CYS A 41 -11.35 4.77 -10.22
C CYS A 41 -10.41 5.97 -10.28
N ILE A 42 -9.12 5.78 -9.97
CA ILE A 42 -8.10 6.83 -10.07
C ILE A 42 -8.01 7.40 -11.50
N LYS A 43 -8.05 6.54 -12.51
CA LYS A 43 -8.01 6.97 -13.92
C LYS A 43 -9.24 7.80 -14.30
N MET A 44 -10.42 7.42 -13.83
CA MET A 44 -11.67 8.18 -14.07
C MET A 44 -11.65 9.54 -13.38
N ASN A 45 -11.04 9.61 -12.19
CA ASN A 45 -10.98 10.81 -11.38
C ASN A 45 -9.71 11.65 -11.68
N ARG A 46 -9.11 11.49 -12.86
CA ARG A 46 -7.94 12.29 -13.30
C ARG A 46 -6.75 12.24 -12.33
N GLY A 47 -6.57 11.12 -11.64
CA GLY A 47 -5.51 10.95 -10.66
C GLY A 47 -5.87 11.38 -9.24
N THR A 48 -7.08 11.89 -8.99
CA THR A 48 -7.52 12.23 -7.62
C THR A 48 -8.01 10.99 -6.88
N ASN A 49 -7.57 10.86 -5.63
CA ASN A 49 -8.00 9.78 -4.75
C ASN A 49 -9.21 10.22 -3.92
N ASP A 50 -10.36 10.28 -4.59
CA ASP A 50 -11.64 10.63 -3.99
C ASP A 50 -12.17 9.50 -3.10
N GLU A 51 -13.19 9.78 -2.29
CA GLU A 51 -13.70 8.84 -1.27
C GLU A 51 -14.06 7.46 -1.84
N ALA A 52 -14.62 7.42 -3.05
CA ALA A 52 -14.92 6.18 -3.75
C ALA A 52 -13.66 5.35 -4.04
N CYS A 53 -12.58 6.00 -4.49
CA CYS A 53 -11.31 5.32 -4.75
C CYS A 53 -10.62 4.90 -3.45
N ARG A 54 -10.77 5.69 -2.37
CA ARG A 54 -10.25 5.32 -1.04
C ARG A 54 -10.92 4.06 -0.47
N LYS A 55 -12.23 3.87 -0.72
CA LYS A 55 -12.93 2.64 -0.33
C LYS A 55 -12.34 1.42 -1.04
N LEU A 56 -12.11 1.52 -2.36
CA LEU A 56 -11.46 0.46 -3.14
C LEU A 56 -10.02 0.19 -2.70
N ALA A 57 -9.26 1.23 -2.37
CA ALA A 57 -7.91 1.09 -1.84
C ALA A 57 -7.90 0.37 -0.49
N LYS A 58 -8.84 0.71 0.41
CA LYS A 58 -9.00 0.04 1.69
C LYS A 58 -9.32 -1.44 1.51
N GLU A 59 -10.26 -1.76 0.63
CA GLU A 59 -10.66 -3.13 0.32
C GLU A 59 -9.49 -3.95 -0.25
N TYR A 60 -8.70 -3.35 -1.16
CA TYR A 60 -7.51 -4.00 -1.71
C TYR A 60 -6.46 -4.29 -0.63
N LEU A 61 -6.22 -3.33 0.28
CA LEU A 61 -5.29 -3.53 1.38
C LEU A 61 -5.81 -4.58 2.37
N SER A 62 -7.09 -4.55 2.73
CA SER A 62 -7.71 -5.56 3.59
C SER A 62 -7.57 -6.96 2.99
N CYS A 63 -7.87 -7.12 1.70
CA CYS A 63 -7.73 -8.40 1.01
C CYS A 63 -6.30 -8.98 1.10
N ARG A 64 -5.27 -8.13 1.09
CA ARG A 64 -3.89 -8.60 1.26
C ARG A 64 -3.43 -8.76 2.72
N MET A 65 -4.18 -8.26 3.69
CA MET A 65 -3.89 -8.44 5.13
C MET A 65 -4.59 -9.67 5.71
N ASP A 66 -5.73 -10.07 5.14
CA ASP A 66 -6.50 -11.26 5.55
C ASP A 66 -5.85 -12.58 5.09
N LYS A 67 -4.67 -12.52 4.48
CA LYS A 67 -3.93 -13.64 3.88
C LYS A 67 -2.57 -13.85 4.56
#